data_AF-A0A7X4BAM0-F1
#
_entry.id   AF-A0A7X4BAM0-F1
#
_cell.length_a   1.000
_cell.length_b   1.000
_cell.length_c   1.000
_cell.angle_alpha   90.00
_cell.angle_beta   90.00
_cell.angle_gamma   90.00
#
_symmetry.space_group_name_H-M   'P 1'
#
loop_
_entity.id
_entity.type
_entity.pdbx_description
1 polymer ?
#
loop_
_entity_poly.entity_id
_entity_poly.type
_entity_poly.pdbx_seq_one_letter_code
_entity_poly.pdbx_strand_id
1 'polypeptide(L)'
;MAKEESNGRIGSAYDYFEKEINNYIKDDPEKASSLLDSLLYDFSFAQILIGANDEPEKIFESLNARGQPLLQFDLLRNNLFLRARENRDSLFEKYWQHFEDRYWDPEEKPGADCELFLQHFLMAKLGRADVKPEFNTYQRRYTKHLKASIEYEFKELKRYSETYTEMTNCSEDSDIGKRMKFYQTFDLTTLHPFILFVIHEAGVSGDELAQIFNILESYTLRRMLCCGGRRGLLRFNIFFSQAIDELKKNGFNLKRFIDLLDRQHSDTHKYPADEEIPPALHTDYEADFTLFPDDSTLVFPNNQHFRAALQGRWGDTAGALRKRLIRYVLYRVEQMKQNRNPYSEPVIIFGDKLTLEHVLPQAWKGKWDLPISKGSIDYDRTGSNPKISVNRELWVDSVLYADLFTSDYKKKNTNWKTKPSRDGLVSRSDSESYEAAFNLALARDHCLESVGNLTLITGKLNSKLGNATFPERREALSEHSILKLNSEICEQDAWDVNEIQERAEKLIDDVCQIWPSLDVFKKDHL
;
A
#
# COMPACT_ATOMS: atom_id res chain seq x y z
N MET A 1 33.67 27.80 -17.61
CA MET A 1 33.39 26.62 -16.76
C MET A 1 34.26 26.71 -15.53
N ALA A 2 33.78 27.37 -14.49
CA ALA A 2 34.38 27.38 -13.16
C ALA A 2 33.29 26.89 -12.20
N LYS A 3 33.71 26.03 -11.28
CA LYS A 3 32.89 25.27 -10.33
C LYS A 3 31.95 26.19 -9.54
N GLU A 4 30.65 25.95 -9.66
CA GLU A 4 29.70 26.26 -8.60
C GLU A 4 29.97 25.26 -7.48
N GLU A 5 30.84 25.64 -6.54
CA GLU A 5 30.83 25.01 -5.22
C GLU A 5 29.48 25.32 -4.58
N SER A 6 28.80 24.28 -4.13
CA SER A 6 27.55 24.36 -3.37
C SER A 6 27.80 25.14 -2.07
N ASN A 7 27.65 26.47 -2.14
CA ASN A 7 27.50 27.30 -0.96
C ASN A 7 26.25 26.80 -0.22
N GLY A 8 26.45 26.07 0.89
CA GLY A 8 25.35 25.62 1.75
C GLY A 8 24.49 26.80 2.24
N ARG A 9 23.43 26.55 3.01
CA ARG A 9 22.48 27.60 3.46
C ARG A 9 23.16 28.86 4.03
N ILE A 10 24.32 28.71 4.69
CA ILE A 10 25.13 29.84 5.19
C ILE A 10 25.78 30.64 4.06
N GLY A 11 26.36 30.00 3.05
CA GLY A 11 26.93 30.67 1.88
C GLY A 11 25.84 31.41 1.09
N SER A 12 24.69 30.75 0.86
CA SER A 12 23.55 31.42 0.22
C SER A 12 23.03 32.61 1.04
N ALA A 13 23.02 32.50 2.37
CA ALA A 13 22.65 33.61 3.25
C ALA A 13 23.67 34.75 3.18
N TYR A 14 24.97 34.43 3.18
CA TYR A 14 26.03 35.42 2.99
C TYR A 14 25.87 36.18 1.68
N ASP A 15 25.73 35.45 0.56
CA ASP A 15 25.58 36.03 -0.78
C ASP A 15 24.31 36.91 -0.86
N TYR A 16 23.22 36.48 -0.23
CA TYR A 16 21.99 37.27 -0.12
C TYR A 16 22.20 38.56 0.68
N PHE A 17 22.76 38.47 1.90
CA PHE A 17 22.95 39.66 2.75
C PHE A 17 23.97 40.62 2.17
N GLU A 18 25.07 40.13 1.58
CA GLU A 18 26.04 40.97 0.87
C GLU A 18 25.36 41.77 -0.25
N LYS A 19 24.56 41.10 -1.08
CA LYS A 19 23.80 41.74 -2.16
C LYS A 19 22.83 42.79 -1.62
N GLU A 20 22.05 42.48 -0.58
CA GLU A 20 21.07 43.41 -0.02
C GLU A 20 21.74 44.61 0.68
N ILE A 21 22.85 44.39 1.38
CA ILE A 21 23.64 45.46 2.00
C ILE A 21 24.21 46.39 0.92
N ASN A 22 24.80 45.84 -0.14
CA ASN A 22 25.32 46.63 -1.26
C ASN A 22 24.21 47.42 -1.97
N ASN A 23 23.02 46.81 -2.14
CA ASN A 23 21.84 47.48 -2.72
C ASN A 23 21.25 48.57 -1.82
N TYR A 24 21.37 48.43 -0.50
CA TYR A 24 20.92 49.45 0.45
C TYR A 24 21.88 50.64 0.48
N ILE A 25 23.19 50.36 0.58
CA ILE A 25 24.25 51.37 0.67
C ILE A 25 24.39 52.15 -0.65
N LYS A 26 24.51 51.50 -1.82
CA LYS A 26 24.73 52.17 -3.14
C LYS A 26 25.80 53.27 -3.08
N ASP A 27 26.94 52.97 -2.46
CA ASP A 27 28.05 53.90 -2.22
C ASP A 27 27.70 55.16 -1.38
N ASP A 28 26.58 55.16 -0.65
CA ASP A 28 26.17 56.22 0.27
C ASP A 28 26.80 56.01 1.67
N PRO A 29 27.79 56.83 2.06
CA PRO A 29 28.49 56.66 3.33
C PRO A 29 27.59 56.93 4.55
N GLU A 30 26.53 57.73 4.43
CA GLU A 30 25.60 57.95 5.55
C GLU A 30 24.78 56.69 5.83
N LYS A 31 24.37 55.96 4.79
CA LYS A 31 23.66 54.68 4.95
C LYS A 31 24.56 53.58 5.47
N ALA A 32 25.82 53.55 5.06
CA ALA A 32 26.80 52.62 5.61
C ALA A 32 26.99 52.85 7.12
N SER A 33 27.12 54.12 7.52
CA SER A 33 27.22 54.48 8.94
C SER A 33 25.96 54.13 9.71
N SER A 34 24.77 54.44 9.16
CA SER A 34 23.49 54.11 9.81
C SER A 34 23.29 52.60 9.97
N LEU A 35 23.69 51.79 8.98
CA LEU A 35 23.61 50.33 9.09
C LEU A 35 24.59 49.80 10.15
N LEU A 36 25.81 50.33 10.20
CA LEU A 36 26.80 49.98 11.21
C LEU A 36 26.29 50.35 12.61
N ASP A 37 25.74 51.55 12.78
CA ASP A 37 25.17 51.99 14.05
C ASP A 37 24.02 51.09 14.48
N SER A 38 23.11 50.72 13.57
CA SER A 38 22.05 49.78 13.90
C SER A 38 22.57 48.39 14.25
N LEU A 39 23.64 47.90 13.60
CA LEU A 39 24.26 46.61 13.95
C LEU A 39 25.01 46.64 15.29
N LEU A 40 25.59 47.78 15.67
CA LEU A 40 26.35 47.91 16.91
C LEU A 40 25.46 48.24 18.12
N TYR A 41 24.41 49.03 17.92
CA TYR A 41 23.65 49.64 19.02
C TYR A 41 22.19 49.17 19.07
N ASP A 42 21.57 48.87 17.93
CA ASP A 42 20.17 48.44 17.88
C ASP A 42 20.02 46.91 17.81
N PHE A 43 21.04 46.21 17.33
CA PHE A 43 21.07 44.75 17.22
C PHE A 43 21.58 44.11 18.52
N SER A 44 20.72 43.34 19.18
CA SER A 44 21.06 42.67 20.44
C SER A 44 21.20 41.17 20.26
N PHE A 45 22.32 40.63 20.73
CA PHE A 45 22.51 39.18 20.86
C PHE A 45 22.12 38.73 22.28
N ALA A 46 21.20 37.77 22.37
CA ALA A 46 20.94 37.05 23.61
C ALA A 46 21.96 35.91 23.75
N GLN A 47 23.00 36.10 24.55
CA GLN A 47 23.93 35.03 24.89
C GLN A 47 23.47 34.34 26.18
N ILE A 48 23.33 33.01 26.14
CA ILE A 48 23.04 32.20 27.31
C ILE A 48 24.31 31.44 27.68
N LEU A 49 24.94 31.90 28.76
CA LEU A 49 26.11 31.23 29.32
C LEU A 49 25.64 30.11 30.23
N ILE A 50 26.11 28.90 29.96
CA ILE A 50 25.67 27.67 30.61
C ILE A 50 26.80 27.16 31.52
N GLY A 51 26.48 26.81 32.76
CA GLY A 51 27.44 26.29 33.74
C GLY A 51 27.85 24.84 33.43
N ALA A 52 28.96 24.39 34.03
CA ALA A 52 29.53 23.07 33.76
C ALA A 52 28.60 21.87 34.10
N ASN A 53 27.59 22.10 34.95
CA ASN A 53 26.60 21.10 35.36
C ASN A 53 25.21 21.32 34.76
N ASP A 54 25.04 22.38 33.97
CA ASP A 54 23.77 22.63 33.31
C ASP A 54 23.61 21.65 32.13
N GLU A 55 22.36 21.39 31.76
CA GLU A 55 22.01 20.59 30.59
C GLU A 55 21.59 21.55 29.47
N PRO A 56 22.48 21.93 28.54
CA PRO A 56 22.18 22.86 27.45
C PRO A 56 20.90 22.50 26.71
N GLU A 57 20.66 21.19 26.53
CA GLU A 57 19.53 20.65 25.80
C GLU A 57 18.18 21.01 26.45
N LYS A 58 18.06 20.91 27.78
CA LYS A 58 16.84 21.28 28.51
C LYS A 58 16.58 22.78 28.46
N ILE A 59 17.64 23.58 28.48
CA ILE A 59 17.54 25.04 28.37
C ILE A 59 17.04 25.39 26.98
N PHE A 60 17.61 24.81 25.92
CA PHE A 60 17.13 24.97 24.55
C PHE A 60 15.68 24.49 24.36
N GLU A 61 15.29 23.32 24.86
CA GLU A 61 13.90 22.84 24.81
C GLU A 61 12.93 23.84 25.50
N SER A 62 13.32 24.36 26.67
CA SER A 62 12.49 25.31 27.43
C SER A 62 12.33 26.67 26.75
N LEU A 63 13.36 27.16 26.06
CA LEU A 63 13.33 28.41 25.30
C LEU A 63 12.46 28.27 24.05
N ASN A 64 12.53 27.13 23.37
CA ASN A 64 11.78 26.88 22.15
C ASN A 64 10.31 26.53 22.40
N ALA A 65 9.93 26.19 23.63
CA ALA A 65 8.52 26.02 24.02
C ALA A 65 7.65 27.28 23.80
N ARG A 66 8.26 28.44 23.52
CA ARG A 66 7.58 29.70 23.22
C ARG A 66 7.57 30.09 21.73
N GLY A 67 8.17 29.28 20.84
CA GLY A 67 8.31 29.52 19.39
C GLY A 67 7.91 28.32 18.52
N GLN A 68 8.42 28.25 17.28
CA GLN A 68 8.25 27.06 16.43
C GLN A 68 9.02 25.88 17.07
N PRO A 69 8.38 24.73 17.29
CA PRO A 69 9.02 23.62 18.01
C PRO A 69 10.23 23.11 17.23
N LEU A 70 11.38 23.08 17.89
CA LEU A 70 12.61 22.53 17.34
C LEU A 70 12.43 21.04 17.07
N LEU A 71 12.92 20.58 15.92
CA LEU A 71 12.92 19.16 15.61
C LEU A 71 13.80 18.41 16.63
N GLN A 72 13.34 17.26 17.08
CA GLN A 72 14.13 16.36 17.91
C GLN A 72 15.36 15.87 17.16
N PHE A 73 15.27 15.76 15.82
CA PHE A 73 16.41 15.48 14.97
C PHE A 73 17.49 16.57 15.04
N ASP A 74 17.10 17.84 15.16
CA ASP A 74 18.03 18.97 15.33
C ASP A 74 18.66 18.97 16.74
N LEU A 75 17.92 18.58 17.78
CA LEU A 75 18.50 18.39 19.11
C LEU A 75 19.53 17.26 19.10
N LEU A 76 19.23 16.15 18.41
CA LEU A 76 20.19 15.07 18.18
C LEU A 76 21.44 15.56 17.45
N ARG A 77 21.26 16.29 16.34
CA ARG A 77 22.36 16.92 15.58
C ARG A 77 23.28 17.73 16.50
N ASN A 78 22.70 18.65 17.26
CA ASN A 78 23.44 19.56 18.13
C ASN A 78 24.23 18.79 19.20
N ASN A 79 23.61 17.78 19.82
CA ASN A 79 24.29 16.96 20.82
C ASN A 79 25.45 16.15 20.22
N LEU A 80 25.27 15.56 19.02
CA LEU A 80 26.32 14.80 18.34
C LEU A 80 27.54 15.68 18.04
N PHE A 81 27.33 16.90 17.53
CA PHE A 81 28.42 17.81 17.23
C PHE A 81 29.08 18.43 18.46
N LEU A 82 28.32 18.67 19.54
CA LEU A 82 28.89 19.08 20.82
C LEU A 82 29.86 18.03 21.37
N ARG A 83 29.49 16.74 21.25
CA ARG A 83 30.33 15.60 21.67
C ARG A 83 31.49 15.34 20.73
N ALA A 84 31.42 15.75 19.46
CA ALA A 84 32.48 15.59 18.46
C ALA A 84 33.70 16.50 18.72
N ARG A 85 33.52 17.64 19.40
CA ARG A 85 34.58 18.62 19.72
C ARG A 85 35.40 19.00 18.48
N GLU A 86 36.69 18.66 18.44
CA GLU A 86 37.64 19.04 17.40
C GLU A 86 37.41 18.32 16.06
N ASN A 87 36.71 17.17 16.06
CA ASN A 87 36.44 16.40 14.83
C ASN A 87 35.17 16.86 14.09
N ARG A 88 34.58 18.00 14.46
CA ARG A 88 33.27 18.45 13.99
C ARG A 88 33.17 18.50 12.48
N ASP A 89 34.11 19.19 11.82
CA ASP A 89 34.02 19.48 10.39
C ASP A 89 34.21 18.21 9.55
N SER A 90 35.19 17.39 9.91
CA SER A 90 35.44 16.09 9.28
C SER A 90 34.24 15.15 9.39
N LEU A 91 33.60 15.06 10.56
CA LEU A 91 32.41 14.24 10.74
C LEU A 91 31.18 14.81 10.01
N PHE A 92 31.09 16.15 9.93
CA PHE A 92 30.02 16.81 9.16
C PHE A 92 30.11 16.46 7.68
N GLU A 93 31.25 16.71 7.05
CA GLU A 93 31.48 16.43 5.62
C GLU A 93 31.30 14.94 5.31
N LYS A 94 31.85 14.07 6.16
CA LYS A 94 31.86 12.62 5.90
C LYS A 94 30.50 11.97 6.13
N TYR A 95 29.75 12.39 7.15
CA TYR A 95 28.56 11.67 7.59
C TYR A 95 27.27 12.47 7.65
N TRP A 96 27.33 13.77 7.93
CA TRP A 96 26.11 14.53 8.25
C TRP A 96 25.57 15.37 7.09
N GLN A 97 26.43 15.89 6.20
CA GLN A 97 26.07 16.88 5.19
C GLN A 97 24.78 16.56 4.42
N HIS A 98 24.56 15.28 4.07
CA HIS A 98 23.36 14.83 3.36
C HIS A 98 22.04 15.04 4.12
N PHE A 99 22.06 15.11 5.46
CA PHE A 99 20.87 15.42 6.25
C PHE A 99 20.41 16.87 6.13
N GLU A 100 21.23 17.76 5.53
CA GLU A 100 20.86 19.15 5.26
C GLU A 100 20.08 19.31 3.94
N ASP A 101 19.97 18.23 3.15
CA ASP A 101 19.22 18.22 1.90
C ASP A 101 17.71 18.37 2.13
N ARG A 102 17.00 19.00 1.18
CA ARG A 102 15.53 19.21 1.24
C ARG A 102 14.74 17.91 1.46
N TYR A 103 15.29 16.77 1.08
CA TYR A 103 14.67 15.46 1.29
C TYR A 103 14.33 15.21 2.77
N TRP A 104 15.17 15.68 3.70
CA TRP A 104 15.03 15.41 5.13
C TRP A 104 14.14 16.41 5.87
N ASP A 105 13.69 17.46 5.16
CA ASP A 105 12.89 18.54 5.73
C ASP A 105 11.43 18.10 5.90
N PRO A 106 10.87 18.12 7.12
CA PRO A 106 9.46 17.75 7.36
C PRO A 106 8.44 18.61 6.61
N GLU A 107 8.78 19.85 6.25
CA GLU A 107 7.88 20.72 5.48
C GLU A 107 7.84 20.34 4.00
N GLU A 108 8.96 19.86 3.44
CA GLU A 108 9.08 19.47 2.04
C GLU A 108 8.62 18.02 1.78
N LYS A 109 8.88 17.10 2.72
CA LYS A 109 8.58 15.66 2.56
C LYS A 109 7.91 15.05 3.80
N PRO A 110 6.69 15.48 4.15
CA PRO A 110 5.98 14.93 5.31
C PRO A 110 5.77 13.42 5.17
N GLY A 111 6.15 12.66 6.20
CA GLY A 111 5.97 11.21 6.23
C GLY A 111 7.12 10.38 5.65
N ALA A 112 8.23 11.02 5.28
CA ALA A 112 9.52 10.37 5.00
C ALA A 112 10.72 11.24 5.45
N ASP A 113 10.45 12.18 6.35
CA ASP A 113 11.38 13.16 6.89
C ASP A 113 12.31 12.62 7.98
N CYS A 114 13.15 13.50 8.54
CA CYS A 114 14.15 13.19 9.54
C CYS A 114 13.57 12.71 10.89
N GLU A 115 12.38 13.17 11.30
CA GLU A 115 11.71 12.73 12.53
C GLU A 115 11.24 11.29 12.39
N LEU A 116 10.54 10.99 11.30
CA LEU A 116 10.06 9.63 11.06
C LEU A 116 11.22 8.64 10.84
N PHE A 117 12.29 9.09 10.18
CA PHE A 117 13.53 8.31 10.09
C PHE A 117 14.11 8.00 11.48
N LEU A 118 14.23 9.00 12.36
CA LEU A 118 14.75 8.79 13.72
C LEU A 118 13.89 7.80 14.51
N GLN A 119 12.57 7.90 14.38
CA GLN A 119 11.65 6.93 14.98
C GLN A 119 11.94 5.51 14.48
N HIS A 120 11.98 5.30 13.17
CA HIS A 120 12.19 3.99 12.57
C HIS A 120 13.58 3.41 12.86
N PHE A 121 14.61 4.26 12.85
CA PHE A 121 15.97 3.92 13.27
C PHE A 121 15.96 3.38 14.71
N LEU A 122 15.37 4.12 15.65
CA LEU A 122 15.31 3.73 17.06
C LEU A 122 14.47 2.45 17.25
N MET A 123 13.37 2.27 16.52
CA MET A 123 12.59 1.04 16.54
C MET A 123 13.42 -0.17 16.08
N ALA A 124 14.20 -0.03 15.01
CA ALA A 124 15.11 -1.08 14.52
C ALA A 124 16.23 -1.39 15.53
N LYS A 125 16.76 -0.37 16.21
CA LYS A 125 17.80 -0.53 17.24
C LYS A 125 17.27 -1.15 18.53
N LEU A 126 16.06 -0.78 18.96
CA LEU A 126 15.55 -1.12 20.29
C LEU A 126 14.56 -2.29 20.30
N GLY A 127 13.95 -2.65 19.17
CA GLY A 127 12.92 -3.70 19.10
C GLY A 127 11.64 -3.35 19.87
N ARG A 128 11.20 -2.09 19.81
CA ARG A 128 10.05 -1.59 20.58
C ARG A 128 9.12 -0.75 19.73
N ALA A 129 7.82 -0.92 19.95
CA ALA A 129 6.76 -0.22 19.20
C ALA A 129 6.40 1.16 19.78
N ASP A 130 6.63 1.36 21.08
CA ASP A 130 6.34 2.60 21.82
C ASP A 130 7.45 3.66 21.68
N VAL A 131 8.24 3.58 20.60
CA VAL A 131 9.36 4.49 20.37
C VAL A 131 8.84 5.72 19.66
N LYS A 132 9.07 6.89 20.28
CA LYS A 132 8.88 8.20 19.67
C LYS A 132 10.21 8.71 19.13
N PRO A 133 10.22 9.63 18.16
CA PRO A 133 11.45 10.24 17.63
C PRO A 133 12.07 11.26 18.60
N GLU A 134 12.09 10.97 19.90
CA GLU A 134 12.59 11.89 20.92
C GLU A 134 14.11 11.73 21.09
N PHE A 135 14.83 12.84 21.13
CA PHE A 135 16.27 12.84 21.43
C PHE A 135 16.55 12.17 22.78
N ASN A 136 15.70 12.40 23.79
CA ASN A 136 15.79 11.73 25.08
C ASN A 136 15.70 10.20 24.98
N THR A 137 14.91 9.68 24.04
CA THR A 137 14.83 8.23 23.77
C THR A 137 16.14 7.73 23.16
N TYR A 138 16.70 8.45 22.18
CA TYR A 138 18.02 8.17 21.62
C TYR A 138 19.10 8.12 22.72
N GLN A 139 19.17 9.14 23.57
CA GLN A 139 20.21 9.22 24.60
C GLN A 139 20.04 8.15 25.68
N ARG A 140 18.83 8.00 26.23
CA ARG A 140 18.60 7.13 27.41
C ARG A 140 18.49 5.66 27.09
N ARG A 141 17.87 5.31 25.95
CA ARG A 141 17.59 3.92 25.58
C ARG A 141 18.63 3.35 24.62
N TYR A 142 19.16 4.15 23.69
CA TYR A 142 20.15 3.68 22.73
C TYR A 142 21.59 3.94 23.19
N THR A 143 22.00 5.19 23.38
CA THR A 143 23.43 5.49 23.58
C THR A 143 23.94 5.32 25.00
N LYS A 144 23.08 5.39 26.03
CA LYS A 144 23.46 5.20 27.44
C LYS A 144 24.28 3.93 27.70
N HIS A 145 24.01 2.87 26.96
CA HIS A 145 24.72 1.60 27.08
C HIS A 145 25.62 1.29 25.88
N LEU A 146 25.65 2.19 24.88
CA LEU A 146 26.48 2.06 23.70
C LEU A 146 27.93 2.41 24.06
N LYS A 147 28.77 1.39 24.22
CA LYS A 147 30.21 1.56 24.39
C LYS A 147 30.90 1.78 23.04
N ALA A 148 30.52 2.83 22.32
CA ALA A 148 31.06 3.15 21.01
C ALA A 148 31.55 4.60 20.93
N SER A 149 32.35 4.91 19.90
CA SER A 149 32.82 6.27 19.64
C SER A 149 31.71 7.15 19.08
N ILE A 150 31.88 8.47 19.18
CA ILE A 150 30.97 9.42 18.53
C ILE A 150 30.94 9.21 17.00
N GLU A 151 32.08 8.87 16.38
CA GLU A 151 32.13 8.56 14.94
C GLU A 151 31.26 7.33 14.59
N TYR A 152 31.18 6.33 15.48
CA TYR A 152 30.30 5.18 15.26
C TYR A 152 28.82 5.60 15.20
N GLU A 153 28.39 6.51 16.07
CA GLU A 153 27.02 7.04 16.04
C GLU A 153 26.70 7.75 14.71
N PHE A 154 27.60 8.63 14.26
CA PHE A 154 27.49 9.29 12.94
C PHE A 154 27.43 8.28 11.79
N LYS A 155 28.31 7.28 11.82
CA LYS A 155 28.37 6.24 10.79
C LYS A 155 27.08 5.43 10.72
N GLU A 156 26.52 5.05 11.87
CA GLU A 156 25.27 4.28 11.92
C GLU A 156 24.07 5.10 11.46
N LEU A 157 23.96 6.38 11.84
CA LEU A 157 22.91 7.25 11.34
C LEU A 157 22.99 7.39 9.81
N LYS A 158 24.19 7.64 9.25
CA LYS A 158 24.39 7.71 7.78
C LYS A 158 24.02 6.39 7.09
N ARG A 159 24.50 5.27 7.62
CA ARG A 159 24.27 3.95 7.00
C ARG A 159 22.78 3.63 6.91
N TYR A 160 22.02 3.91 7.97
CA TYR A 160 20.58 3.69 8.00
C TYR A 160 19.82 4.69 7.13
N SER A 161 20.26 5.95 7.08
CA SER A 161 19.61 6.98 6.28
C SER A 161 19.74 6.74 4.78
N GLU A 162 20.87 6.19 4.31
CA GLU A 162 21.06 5.77 2.92
C GLU A 162 20.01 4.72 2.51
N THR A 163 19.87 3.66 3.32
CA THR A 163 18.88 2.60 3.06
C THR A 163 17.45 3.13 3.19
N TYR A 164 17.19 3.99 4.18
CA TYR A 164 15.88 4.63 4.34
C TYR A 164 15.50 5.50 3.13
N THR A 165 16.47 6.23 2.58
CA THR A 165 16.30 7.06 1.38
C THR A 165 15.97 6.19 0.16
N GLU A 166 16.69 5.09 -0.02
CA GLU A 166 16.42 4.10 -1.06
C GLU A 166 15.00 3.52 -0.94
N MET A 167 14.61 3.14 0.29
CA MET A 167 13.28 2.60 0.60
C MET A 167 12.15 3.59 0.30
N THR A 168 12.27 4.87 0.68
CA THR A 168 11.15 5.82 0.53
C THR A 168 11.11 6.49 -0.83
N ASN A 169 12.24 6.64 -1.52
CA ASN A 169 12.26 7.14 -2.90
C ASN A 169 11.70 6.09 -3.87
N CYS A 170 11.85 4.80 -3.54
CA CYS A 170 11.42 3.70 -4.38
C CYS A 170 11.93 3.85 -5.82
N SER A 171 13.24 4.06 -6.00
CA SER A 171 13.83 4.16 -7.34
C SER A 171 13.70 2.84 -8.09
N GLU A 172 13.39 2.91 -9.39
CA GLU A 172 13.35 1.74 -10.29
C GLU A 172 14.74 1.18 -10.59
N ASP A 173 15.81 1.90 -10.25
CA ASP A 173 17.20 1.42 -10.41
C ASP A 173 17.71 0.66 -9.18
N SER A 174 16.92 0.65 -8.10
CA SER A 174 17.24 0.02 -6.84
C SER A 174 16.39 -1.24 -6.63
N ASP A 175 17.02 -2.36 -6.23
CA ASP A 175 16.26 -3.58 -5.89
C ASP A 175 15.36 -3.36 -4.66
N ILE A 176 15.87 -2.70 -3.62
CA ILE A 176 15.08 -2.33 -2.43
C ILE A 176 13.94 -1.38 -2.83
N GLY A 177 14.23 -0.39 -3.68
CA GLY A 177 13.28 0.59 -4.16
C GLY A 177 12.11 -0.04 -4.92
N LYS A 178 12.39 -0.99 -5.82
CA LYS A 178 11.35 -1.79 -6.52
C LYS A 178 10.45 -2.54 -5.54
N ARG A 179 11.05 -3.18 -4.54
CA ARG A 179 10.31 -3.96 -3.53
C ARG A 179 9.48 -3.06 -2.61
N MET A 180 9.92 -1.83 -2.40
CA MET A 180 9.19 -0.85 -1.60
C MET A 180 8.03 -0.17 -2.33
N LYS A 181 7.92 -0.33 -3.66
CA LYS A 181 6.81 0.25 -4.45
C LYS A 181 5.43 -0.16 -3.95
N PHE A 182 5.27 -1.39 -3.47
CA PHE A 182 4.01 -1.82 -2.86
C PHE A 182 3.66 -0.95 -1.64
N TYR A 183 4.60 -0.79 -0.71
CA TYR A 183 4.38 -0.04 0.53
C TYR A 183 4.17 1.45 0.25
N GLN A 184 4.95 2.05 -0.66
CA GLN A 184 4.72 3.42 -1.15
C GLN A 184 3.34 3.55 -1.81
N THR A 185 2.92 2.55 -2.59
CA THR A 185 1.60 2.53 -3.23
C THR A 185 0.45 2.46 -2.23
N PHE A 186 0.66 2.08 -0.98
CA PHE A 186 -0.42 2.06 0.02
C PHE A 186 -0.16 2.97 1.22
N ASP A 187 0.83 3.85 1.11
CA ASP A 187 1.30 4.77 2.16
C ASP A 187 1.60 4.03 3.47
N LEU A 188 2.27 2.89 3.37
CA LEU A 188 2.59 2.00 4.49
C LEU A 188 4.03 2.19 4.93
N THR A 189 4.21 2.58 6.18
CA THR A 189 5.53 2.77 6.81
C THR A 189 5.81 1.78 7.94
N THR A 190 4.79 0.99 8.34
CA THR A 190 4.82 0.10 9.51
C THR A 190 5.91 -0.96 9.49
N LEU A 191 6.40 -1.31 8.29
CA LEU A 191 7.46 -2.29 8.09
C LEU A 191 8.85 -1.68 7.95
N HIS A 192 8.98 -0.35 7.84
CA HIS A 192 10.29 0.29 7.68
C HIS A 192 11.28 -0.09 8.79
N PRO A 193 10.90 -0.10 10.09
CA PRO A 193 11.81 -0.52 11.15
C PRO A 193 12.29 -1.97 11.01
N PHE A 194 11.40 -2.87 10.59
CA PHE A 194 11.72 -4.28 10.42
C PHE A 194 12.69 -4.50 9.26
N ILE A 195 12.47 -3.81 8.13
CA ILE A 195 13.35 -3.87 6.97
C ILE A 195 14.74 -3.30 7.31
N LEU A 196 14.81 -2.16 8.01
CA LEU A 196 16.07 -1.60 8.49
C LEU A 196 16.81 -2.57 9.44
N PHE A 197 16.08 -3.24 10.33
CA PHE A 197 16.63 -4.30 11.18
C PHE A 197 17.20 -5.45 10.34
N VAL A 198 16.42 -6.00 9.41
CA VAL A 198 16.82 -7.13 8.56
C VAL A 198 18.11 -6.82 7.79
N ILE A 199 18.20 -5.61 7.20
CA ILE A 199 19.34 -5.22 6.38
C ILE A 199 20.57 -4.93 7.25
N HIS A 200 20.42 -4.14 8.33
CA HIS A 200 21.58 -3.61 9.04
C HIS A 200 21.99 -4.36 10.31
N GLU A 201 21.03 -4.92 11.04
CA GLU A 201 21.31 -5.66 12.27
C GLU A 201 21.47 -7.15 11.98
N ALA A 202 20.59 -7.72 11.15
CA ALA A 202 20.69 -9.13 10.75
C ALA A 202 21.66 -9.34 9.57
N GLY A 203 21.99 -8.29 8.81
CA GLY A 203 22.97 -8.35 7.72
C GLY A 203 22.48 -9.10 6.48
N VAL A 204 21.16 -9.16 6.27
CA VAL A 204 20.55 -9.92 5.17
C VAL A 204 20.62 -9.11 3.87
N SER A 205 20.97 -9.78 2.78
CA SER A 205 21.11 -9.17 1.44
C SER A 205 20.82 -10.21 0.34
N GLY A 206 20.79 -9.76 -0.92
CA GLY A 206 20.62 -10.65 -2.09
C GLY A 206 19.30 -11.41 -2.08
N ASP A 207 19.35 -12.69 -2.45
CA ASP A 207 18.16 -13.53 -2.62
C ASP A 207 17.39 -13.76 -1.31
N GLU A 208 18.07 -13.84 -0.16
CA GLU A 208 17.40 -13.98 1.14
C GLU A 208 16.58 -12.73 1.47
N LEU A 209 17.12 -11.54 1.18
CA LEU A 209 16.37 -10.28 1.34
C LEU A 209 15.16 -10.26 0.40
N ALA A 210 15.33 -10.72 -0.84
CA ALA A 210 14.25 -10.83 -1.81
C ALA A 210 13.11 -11.73 -1.31
N GLN A 211 13.44 -12.86 -0.70
CA GLN A 211 12.46 -13.79 -0.12
C GLN A 211 11.70 -13.15 1.05
N ILE A 212 12.39 -12.42 1.94
CA ILE A 212 11.74 -11.68 3.03
C ILE A 212 10.74 -10.67 2.48
N PHE A 213 11.10 -9.91 1.44
CA PHE A 213 10.17 -8.98 0.81
C PHE A 213 8.95 -9.68 0.19
N ASN A 214 9.13 -10.84 -0.46
CA ASN A 214 8.03 -11.61 -1.01
C ASN A 214 7.06 -12.10 0.09
N ILE A 215 7.59 -12.56 1.23
CA ILE A 215 6.81 -12.96 2.40
C ILE A 215 6.03 -11.76 2.95
N LEU A 216 6.72 -10.64 3.19
CA LEU A 216 6.11 -9.43 3.76
C LEU A 216 5.04 -8.85 2.84
N GLU A 217 5.29 -8.79 1.53
CA GLU A 217 4.30 -8.30 0.56
C GLU A 217 3.07 -9.21 0.52
N SER A 218 3.28 -10.54 0.44
CA SER A 218 2.19 -11.51 0.47
C SER A 218 1.37 -11.40 1.75
N TYR A 219 2.03 -11.34 2.91
CA TYR A 219 1.38 -11.21 4.19
C TYR A 219 0.55 -9.93 4.29
N THR A 220 1.15 -8.79 3.91
CA THR A 220 0.49 -7.48 3.98
C THR A 220 -0.71 -7.41 3.04
N LEU A 221 -0.54 -7.82 1.77
CA LEU A 221 -1.63 -7.79 0.79
C LEU A 221 -2.77 -8.73 1.22
N ARG A 222 -2.46 -9.97 1.63
CA ARG A 222 -3.46 -10.93 2.09
C ARG A 222 -4.24 -10.39 3.28
N ARG A 223 -3.56 -9.78 4.27
CA ARG A 223 -4.21 -9.11 5.40
C ARG A 223 -5.09 -7.95 4.96
N MET A 224 -4.63 -7.11 4.03
CA MET A 224 -5.44 -6.00 3.53
C MET A 224 -6.69 -6.48 2.77
N LEU A 225 -6.57 -7.57 2.01
CA LEU A 225 -7.69 -8.15 1.25
C LEU A 225 -8.64 -8.99 2.12
N CYS A 226 -8.14 -9.66 3.17
CA CYS A 226 -8.96 -10.57 4.01
C CYS A 226 -9.47 -9.91 5.30
N CYS A 227 -8.83 -8.83 5.79
CA CYS A 227 -9.10 -8.27 7.11
C CYS A 227 -9.41 -6.76 7.06
N GLY A 228 -10.16 -6.29 6.05
CA GLY A 228 -10.71 -4.93 6.06
C GLY A 228 -9.72 -3.80 5.74
N GLY A 229 -8.76 -4.04 4.84
CA GLY A 229 -7.83 -3.02 4.36
C GLY A 229 -6.77 -2.65 5.40
N ARG A 230 -6.59 -1.34 5.68
CA ARG A 230 -5.61 -0.86 6.68
C ARG A 230 -5.92 -1.33 8.11
N ARG A 231 -7.19 -1.65 8.43
CA ARG A 231 -7.55 -2.22 9.74
C ARG A 231 -6.83 -3.55 10.01
N GLY A 232 -6.70 -4.37 8.98
CA GLY A 232 -5.91 -5.59 9.01
C GLY A 232 -4.43 -5.39 9.35
N LEU A 233 -3.92 -4.16 9.40
CA LEU A 233 -2.53 -3.86 9.70
C LEU A 233 -2.35 -3.15 11.06
N LEU A 234 -3.40 -2.91 11.83
CA LEU A 234 -3.36 -2.07 13.05
C LEU A 234 -2.31 -2.50 14.08
N ARG A 235 -1.99 -3.80 14.15
CA ARG A 235 -1.03 -4.37 15.11
C ARG A 235 0.33 -4.69 14.50
N PHE A 236 0.58 -4.35 13.23
CA PHE A 236 1.86 -4.65 12.56
C PHE A 236 3.04 -3.99 13.27
N ASN A 237 2.93 -2.72 13.67
CA ASN A 237 3.99 -2.02 14.38
C ASN A 237 4.40 -2.74 15.69
N ILE A 238 3.42 -3.23 16.46
CA ILE A 238 3.64 -3.97 17.71
C ILE A 238 4.31 -5.31 17.40
N PHE A 239 3.72 -6.09 16.49
CA PHE A 239 4.21 -7.42 16.14
C PHE A 239 5.62 -7.39 15.56
N PHE A 240 5.87 -6.53 14.56
CA PHE A 240 7.19 -6.47 13.95
C PHE A 240 8.24 -5.89 14.89
N SER A 241 7.87 -5.03 15.85
CA SER A 241 8.80 -4.62 16.90
C SER A 241 9.15 -5.77 17.86
N GLN A 242 8.17 -6.59 18.24
CA GLN A 242 8.40 -7.81 19.03
C GLN A 242 9.24 -8.83 18.25
N ALA A 243 8.99 -8.97 16.95
CA ALA A 243 9.79 -9.81 16.07
C ALA A 243 11.25 -9.33 16.01
N ILE A 244 11.50 -8.02 15.94
CA ILE A 244 12.86 -7.45 16.04
C ILE A 244 13.50 -7.87 17.37
N ASP A 245 12.84 -7.66 18.51
CA ASP A 245 13.40 -8.02 19.83
C ASP A 245 13.73 -9.51 19.94
N GLU A 246 12.83 -10.39 19.47
CA GLU A 246 13.04 -11.85 19.50
C GLU A 246 14.17 -12.28 18.55
N LEU A 247 14.18 -11.80 17.32
CA LEU A 247 15.18 -12.16 16.30
C LEU A 247 16.56 -11.59 16.64
N LYS A 248 16.64 -10.44 17.32
CA LYS A 248 17.92 -9.91 17.87
C LYS A 248 18.49 -10.81 18.95
N LYS A 249 17.66 -11.26 19.89
CA LYS A 249 18.09 -12.10 21.02
C LYS A 249 18.51 -13.50 20.60
N ASN A 250 17.74 -14.09 19.69
CA ASN A 250 17.95 -15.48 19.29
C ASN A 250 18.88 -15.61 18.09
N GLY A 251 19.07 -14.54 17.31
CA GLY A 251 19.74 -14.52 16.01
C GLY A 251 18.74 -14.68 14.87
N PHE A 252 18.93 -13.90 13.81
CA PHE A 252 18.09 -13.96 12.63
C PHE A 252 18.44 -15.17 11.75
N ASN A 253 17.41 -15.84 11.24
CA ASN A 253 17.45 -16.60 10.01
C ASN A 253 16.02 -16.67 9.45
N LEU A 254 15.90 -16.93 8.15
CA LEU A 254 14.61 -16.96 7.47
C LEU A 254 13.61 -17.94 8.08
N LYS A 255 14.06 -19.14 8.49
CA LYS A 255 13.21 -20.15 9.13
C LYS A 255 12.57 -19.64 10.42
N ARG A 256 13.34 -19.00 11.30
CA ARG A 256 12.81 -18.40 12.55
C ARG A 256 11.82 -17.28 12.27
N PHE A 257 12.06 -16.48 11.24
CA PHE A 257 11.12 -15.45 10.82
C PHE A 257 9.79 -16.07 10.35
N ILE A 258 9.85 -17.15 9.56
CA ILE A 258 8.67 -17.89 9.12
C ILE A 258 7.94 -18.53 10.30
N ASP A 259 8.67 -19.17 11.23
CA ASP A 259 8.08 -19.75 12.45
C ASP A 259 7.37 -18.69 13.31
N LEU A 260 7.88 -17.44 13.35
CA LEU A 260 7.22 -16.34 14.07
C LEU A 260 5.86 -15.98 13.48
N LEU A 261 5.75 -15.97 12.15
CA LEU A 261 4.50 -15.75 11.44
C LEU A 261 3.52 -16.93 11.65
N ASP A 262 4.05 -18.15 11.68
CA ASP A 262 3.28 -19.39 11.87
C ASP A 262 2.67 -19.46 13.28
N ARG A 263 3.40 -19.00 14.31
CA ARG A 263 2.94 -19.00 15.71
C ARG A 263 1.81 -18.02 16.02
N GLN A 264 1.41 -17.15 15.08
CA GLN A 264 0.31 -16.21 15.32
C GLN A 264 -1.08 -16.86 15.37
N HIS A 265 -1.17 -18.20 15.28
CA HIS A 265 -2.38 -18.99 15.44
C HIS A 265 -2.64 -19.23 16.94
N SER A 266 -3.83 -18.92 17.46
CA SER A 266 -4.21 -19.26 18.84
C SER A 266 -5.34 -20.29 18.86
N ASP A 267 -5.34 -21.19 19.85
CA ASP A 267 -6.40 -22.20 20.02
C ASP A 267 -7.80 -21.60 20.27
N THR A 268 -7.86 -20.37 20.79
CA THR A 268 -9.09 -19.60 21.04
C THR A 268 -9.57 -18.79 19.83
N HIS A 269 -8.73 -18.59 18.82
CA HIS A 269 -9.03 -17.82 17.61
C HIS A 269 -8.50 -18.57 16.39
N LYS A 270 -8.94 -19.81 16.22
CA LYS A 270 -8.67 -20.57 15.01
C LYS A 270 -9.29 -19.81 13.85
N TYR A 271 -8.45 -19.44 12.87
CA TYR A 271 -8.97 -19.16 11.55
C TYR A 271 -9.75 -20.39 11.10
N PRO A 272 -10.96 -20.23 10.54
CA PRO A 272 -11.75 -21.37 10.11
C PRO A 272 -10.93 -22.26 9.19
N ALA A 273 -11.05 -23.57 9.37
CA ALA A 273 -10.44 -24.53 8.49
C ALA A 273 -10.93 -24.32 7.05
N ASP A 274 -10.16 -24.80 6.07
CA ASP A 274 -10.53 -24.72 4.67
C ASP A 274 -11.97 -25.24 4.42
N GLU A 275 -12.41 -26.28 5.13
CA GLU A 275 -13.77 -26.82 5.00
C GLU A 275 -14.88 -25.92 5.59
N GLU A 276 -14.53 -24.94 6.42
CA GLU A 276 -15.46 -24.07 7.17
C GLU A 276 -15.75 -22.73 6.48
N ILE A 277 -15.04 -22.43 5.37
CA ILE A 277 -15.16 -21.15 4.65
C ILE A 277 -16.02 -21.37 3.40
N PRO A 278 -17.28 -20.89 3.39
CA PRO A 278 -18.08 -20.95 2.17
C PRO A 278 -17.44 -20.09 1.07
N PRO A 279 -17.63 -20.41 -0.22
CA PRO A 279 -17.25 -19.51 -1.30
C PRO A 279 -17.87 -18.14 -1.05
N ALA A 280 -17.03 -17.10 -0.95
CA ALA A 280 -17.50 -15.74 -0.64
C ALA A 280 -18.05 -14.99 -1.86
N LEU A 281 -18.25 -15.69 -2.98
CA LEU A 281 -19.26 -15.31 -3.96
C LEU A 281 -20.53 -14.96 -3.15
N HIS A 282 -21.12 -13.80 -3.42
CA HIS A 282 -22.33 -13.30 -2.76
C HIS A 282 -22.19 -12.51 -1.45
N THR A 283 -21.03 -12.48 -0.80
CA THR A 283 -20.86 -11.65 0.41
C THR A 283 -20.62 -10.18 0.05
N ASP A 284 -21.40 -9.27 0.65
CA ASP A 284 -20.97 -7.88 0.78
C ASP A 284 -19.83 -7.89 1.80
N TYR A 285 -18.59 -7.83 1.31
CA TYR A 285 -17.41 -7.84 2.16
C TYR A 285 -17.49 -6.74 3.26
N GLU A 286 -18.23 -5.65 3.01
CA GLU A 286 -18.42 -4.58 4.00
C GLU A 286 -19.39 -4.92 5.14
N ALA A 287 -20.34 -5.83 4.93
CA ALA A 287 -21.43 -6.10 5.87
C ALA A 287 -21.15 -7.28 6.80
N ASP A 288 -20.40 -8.29 6.33
CA ASP A 288 -20.07 -9.50 7.12
C ASP A 288 -18.58 -9.55 7.50
N PHE A 289 -18.18 -8.60 8.36
CA PHE A 289 -16.93 -8.68 9.15
C PHE A 289 -16.86 -9.92 10.06
N THR A 290 -17.92 -10.71 10.11
CA THR A 290 -18.11 -11.91 10.93
C THR A 290 -17.34 -13.13 10.42
N LEU A 291 -16.94 -13.15 9.13
CA LEU A 291 -16.20 -14.26 8.51
C LEU A 291 -14.71 -14.30 8.88
N PHE A 292 -14.16 -13.23 9.42
CA PHE A 292 -12.74 -13.14 9.75
C PHE A 292 -12.59 -12.64 11.20
N PRO A 293 -11.79 -13.31 12.04
CA PRO A 293 -11.65 -12.93 13.44
C PRO A 293 -11.16 -11.48 13.57
N ASP A 294 -11.51 -10.87 14.70
CA ASP A 294 -11.22 -9.47 14.99
C ASP A 294 -9.73 -9.09 14.82
N ASP A 295 -9.47 -7.77 14.83
CA ASP A 295 -8.13 -7.18 14.70
C ASP A 295 -7.12 -7.67 15.77
N SER A 296 -7.52 -8.58 16.66
CA SER A 296 -6.67 -9.17 17.69
C SER A 296 -5.72 -10.26 17.17
N THR A 297 -5.98 -10.88 16.02
CA THR A 297 -5.09 -11.93 15.49
C THR A 297 -4.35 -11.50 14.23
N LEU A 298 -3.03 -11.73 14.24
CA LEU A 298 -2.11 -11.44 13.14
C LEU A 298 -1.81 -12.70 12.31
N VAL A 299 -2.79 -13.59 12.19
CA VAL A 299 -2.67 -14.82 11.39
C VAL A 299 -2.38 -14.46 9.93
N PHE A 300 -1.50 -15.25 9.31
CA PHE A 300 -1.22 -15.19 7.88
C PHE A 300 -2.38 -15.85 7.11
N PRO A 301 -3.18 -15.11 6.32
CA PRO A 301 -4.34 -15.71 5.66
C PRO A 301 -3.93 -16.79 4.67
N ASN A 302 -4.55 -17.97 4.77
CA ASN A 302 -4.29 -19.10 3.88
C ASN A 302 -4.88 -18.87 2.47
N ASN A 303 -4.68 -19.82 1.54
CA ASN A 303 -5.19 -19.68 0.18
C ASN A 303 -6.71 -19.59 0.11
N GLN A 304 -7.45 -20.32 0.93
CA GLN A 304 -8.90 -20.29 0.84
C GLN A 304 -9.50 -18.96 1.29
N HIS A 305 -9.03 -18.40 2.40
CA HIS A 305 -9.43 -17.06 2.84
C HIS A 305 -9.13 -16.02 1.75
N PHE A 306 -7.97 -16.16 1.10
CA PHE A 306 -7.56 -15.26 0.02
C PHE A 306 -8.43 -15.40 -1.22
N ARG A 307 -8.74 -16.63 -1.63
CA ARG A 307 -9.68 -16.93 -2.73
C ARG A 307 -11.07 -16.35 -2.42
N ALA A 308 -11.59 -16.61 -1.23
CA ALA A 308 -12.88 -16.12 -0.78
C ALA A 308 -12.94 -14.58 -0.87
N ALA A 309 -11.94 -13.88 -0.31
CA ALA A 309 -11.87 -12.42 -0.40
C ALA A 309 -11.96 -11.91 -1.85
N LEU A 310 -11.24 -12.54 -2.78
CA LEU A 310 -11.22 -12.15 -4.21
C LEU A 310 -12.50 -12.51 -4.97
N GLN A 311 -13.22 -13.56 -4.55
CA GLN A 311 -14.53 -13.95 -5.09
C GLN A 311 -15.67 -13.01 -4.63
N GLY A 312 -15.43 -12.17 -3.62
CA GLY A 312 -16.38 -11.17 -3.14
C GLY A 312 -16.68 -10.05 -4.14
N ARG A 313 -17.61 -9.16 -3.77
CA ARG A 313 -17.99 -7.98 -4.56
C ARG A 313 -17.06 -6.78 -4.31
N TRP A 314 -16.54 -6.17 -5.38
CA TRP A 314 -15.49 -5.13 -5.34
C TRP A 314 -15.88 -3.74 -5.88
N GLY A 315 -17.08 -3.51 -6.41
CA GLY A 315 -17.48 -2.20 -6.91
C GLY A 315 -18.86 -1.73 -6.46
N ASP A 316 -19.03 -0.43 -6.62
CA ASP A 316 -20.00 0.50 -6.01
C ASP A 316 -20.06 0.62 -4.48
N THR A 317 -19.64 -0.37 -3.69
CA THR A 317 -19.52 -0.23 -2.21
C THR A 317 -18.07 -0.06 -1.74
N ALA A 318 -17.09 -0.48 -2.53
CA ALA A 318 -15.70 -0.51 -2.10
C ALA A 318 -15.02 0.87 -2.07
N GLY A 319 -14.65 1.36 -0.87
CA GLY A 319 -13.90 2.61 -0.69
C GLY A 319 -12.59 2.70 -1.50
N ALA A 320 -12.06 3.92 -1.68
CA ALA A 320 -10.92 4.23 -2.56
C ALA A 320 -9.70 3.29 -2.41
N LEU A 321 -9.42 2.84 -1.18
CA LEU A 321 -8.35 1.89 -0.88
C LEU A 321 -8.54 0.54 -1.59
N ARG A 322 -9.75 -0.01 -1.62
CA ARG A 322 -10.05 -1.31 -2.22
C ARG A 322 -9.94 -1.27 -3.74
N LYS A 323 -10.42 -0.19 -4.36
CA LYS A 323 -10.22 0.05 -5.80
C LYS A 323 -8.72 0.11 -6.12
N ARG A 324 -7.93 0.78 -5.28
CA ARG A 324 -6.46 0.82 -5.40
C ARG A 324 -5.84 -0.57 -5.22
N LEU A 325 -6.32 -1.37 -4.26
CA LEU A 325 -5.89 -2.76 -4.04
C LEU A 325 -6.16 -3.65 -5.24
N ILE A 326 -7.39 -3.70 -5.75
CA ILE A 326 -7.71 -4.53 -6.92
C ILE A 326 -6.99 -4.05 -8.17
N ARG A 327 -6.83 -2.74 -8.35
CA ARG A 327 -5.99 -2.21 -9.43
C ARG A 327 -4.56 -2.73 -9.33
N TYR A 328 -3.99 -2.75 -8.12
CA TYR A 328 -2.63 -3.26 -7.89
C TYR A 328 -2.55 -4.78 -8.09
N VAL A 329 -3.58 -5.52 -7.68
CA VAL A 329 -3.69 -6.97 -7.92
C VAL A 329 -3.65 -7.28 -9.41
N LEU A 330 -4.56 -6.68 -10.19
CA LEU A 330 -4.59 -6.86 -11.64
C LEU A 330 -3.29 -6.39 -12.30
N TYR A 331 -2.70 -5.30 -11.81
CA TYR A 331 -1.42 -4.80 -12.32
C TYR A 331 -0.30 -5.83 -12.18
N ARG A 332 -0.20 -6.49 -11.02
CA ARG A 332 0.82 -7.51 -10.78
C ARG A 332 0.55 -8.79 -11.56
N VAL A 333 -0.72 -9.15 -11.77
CA VAL A 333 -1.08 -10.23 -12.69
C VAL A 333 -0.65 -9.90 -14.12
N GLU A 334 -0.89 -8.68 -14.59
CA GLU A 334 -0.40 -8.22 -15.90
C GLU A 334 1.13 -8.33 -15.99
N GLN A 335 1.87 -7.81 -14.99
CA GLN A 335 3.33 -7.92 -14.95
C GLN A 335 3.79 -9.38 -15.03
N MET A 336 3.17 -10.27 -14.26
CA MET A 336 3.50 -11.69 -14.29
C MET A 336 3.25 -12.29 -15.68
N LYS A 337 2.11 -11.99 -16.32
CA LYS A 337 1.76 -12.48 -17.65
C LYS A 337 2.71 -11.95 -18.73
N GLN A 338 3.11 -10.67 -18.66
CA GLN A 338 4.09 -10.09 -19.58
C GLN A 338 5.47 -10.75 -19.42
N ASN A 339 5.93 -10.94 -18.18
CA ASN A 339 7.24 -11.54 -17.89
C ASN A 339 7.34 -13.02 -18.31
N ARG A 340 6.23 -13.74 -18.48
CA ARG A 340 6.22 -15.11 -19.01
C ARG A 340 6.62 -15.18 -20.49
N ASN A 341 6.54 -14.07 -21.24
CA ASN A 341 6.95 -14.02 -22.63
C ASN A 341 8.09 -12.98 -22.82
N PRO A 342 9.33 -13.42 -23.09
CA PRO A 342 10.50 -12.54 -23.17
C PRO A 342 10.47 -11.56 -24.36
N TYR A 343 9.52 -11.73 -25.28
CA TYR A 343 9.29 -10.82 -26.42
C TYR A 343 8.19 -9.79 -26.14
N SER A 344 7.61 -9.78 -24.94
CA SER A 344 6.62 -8.75 -24.57
C SER A 344 7.30 -7.41 -24.34
N GLU A 345 6.66 -6.33 -24.78
CA GLU A 345 7.12 -4.97 -24.45
C GLU A 345 7.12 -4.74 -22.93
N PRO A 346 8.11 -3.99 -22.40
CA PRO A 346 8.26 -3.81 -20.97
C PRO A 346 7.13 -2.98 -20.32
N VAL A 347 6.93 -3.34 -19.06
CA VAL A 347 5.85 -3.03 -18.11
C VAL A 347 5.34 -1.58 -18.09
N ILE A 348 4.01 -1.46 -18.05
CA ILE A 348 3.27 -0.23 -17.72
C ILE A 348 3.54 0.14 -16.26
N ILE A 349 3.94 1.36 -15.94
CA ILE A 349 4.13 1.78 -14.54
C ILE A 349 2.77 1.85 -13.83
N PHE A 350 2.63 1.22 -12.66
CA PHE A 350 1.45 1.38 -11.82
C PHE A 350 1.26 2.85 -11.45
N GLY A 351 0.08 3.39 -11.75
CA GLY A 351 -0.25 4.78 -11.46
C GLY A 351 -1.61 5.15 -12.01
N ASP A 352 -1.92 6.43 -11.98
CA ASP A 352 -3.27 6.93 -12.29
C ASP A 352 -3.65 6.82 -13.77
N LYS A 353 -2.69 6.50 -14.63
CA LYS A 353 -2.94 6.21 -16.05
C LYS A 353 -3.72 4.91 -16.24
N LEU A 354 -3.54 3.94 -15.33
CA LEU A 354 -4.31 2.72 -15.30
C LEU A 354 -5.56 2.93 -14.47
N THR A 355 -6.71 2.71 -15.07
CA THR A 355 -8.02 2.78 -14.41
C THR A 355 -8.62 1.38 -14.36
N LEU A 356 -9.29 1.11 -13.25
CA LEU A 356 -10.10 -0.09 -13.09
C LEU A 356 -11.41 0.12 -13.86
N GLU A 357 -11.77 -0.82 -14.72
CA GLU A 357 -12.99 -0.78 -15.54
C GLU A 357 -13.66 -2.16 -15.51
N HIS A 358 -14.98 -2.19 -15.63
CA HIS A 358 -15.70 -3.44 -15.79
C HIS A 358 -15.52 -3.98 -17.21
N VAL A 359 -15.72 -5.27 -17.46
CA VAL A 359 -15.85 -5.78 -18.83
C VAL A 359 -17.31 -5.62 -19.26
N LEU A 360 -18.26 -5.96 -18.39
CA LEU A 360 -19.65 -5.58 -18.57
C LEU A 360 -19.95 -4.23 -17.91
N PRO A 361 -20.45 -3.24 -18.65
CA PRO A 361 -20.82 -1.97 -18.06
C PRO A 361 -21.96 -2.08 -17.05
N GLN A 362 -21.89 -1.25 -16.01
CA GLN A 362 -22.86 -1.21 -14.91
C GLN A 362 -24.28 -0.79 -15.36
N ALA A 363 -24.41 0.10 -16.35
CA ALA A 363 -25.71 0.62 -16.79
C ALA A 363 -26.39 -0.16 -17.94
N TRP A 364 -25.89 -1.35 -18.27
CA TRP A 364 -26.44 -2.18 -19.37
C TRP A 364 -27.72 -2.94 -19.02
N LYS A 365 -28.28 -2.74 -17.82
CA LYS A 365 -29.44 -3.49 -17.28
C LYS A 365 -30.71 -3.46 -18.16
N GLY A 366 -30.80 -2.61 -19.18
CA GLY A 366 -31.92 -2.55 -20.13
C GLY A 366 -31.66 -3.12 -21.52
N LYS A 367 -30.47 -3.65 -21.77
CA LYS A 367 -30.03 -4.13 -23.10
C LYS A 367 -29.46 -5.55 -23.04
N TRP A 368 -29.76 -6.27 -21.96
CA TRP A 368 -29.30 -7.63 -21.75
C TRP A 368 -30.46 -8.59 -21.97
N ASP A 369 -30.35 -9.41 -23.01
CA ASP A 369 -31.24 -10.53 -23.23
C ASP A 369 -30.82 -11.69 -22.32
N LEU A 370 -31.72 -12.11 -21.44
CA LEU A 370 -31.50 -13.31 -20.63
C LEU A 370 -32.07 -14.49 -21.40
N PRO A 371 -31.23 -15.38 -21.95
CA PRO A 371 -31.71 -16.55 -22.63
C PRO A 371 -32.41 -17.43 -21.60
N ILE A 372 -33.69 -17.64 -21.81
CA ILE A 372 -34.44 -18.65 -21.09
C ILE A 372 -34.00 -19.99 -21.68
N SER A 373 -33.86 -21.05 -20.89
CA SER A 373 -33.73 -22.40 -21.44
C SER A 373 -34.60 -23.36 -20.63
N LYS A 374 -35.01 -24.49 -21.24
CA LYS A 374 -35.60 -25.61 -20.51
C LYS A 374 -34.47 -26.37 -19.82
N GLY A 375 -34.24 -26.07 -18.54
CA GLY A 375 -33.23 -26.72 -17.72
C GLY A 375 -33.09 -26.03 -16.36
N SER A 376 -32.68 -26.77 -15.33
CA SER A 376 -32.55 -26.25 -13.97
C SER A 376 -31.31 -25.35 -13.85
N ILE A 377 -31.53 -24.04 -13.79
CA ILE A 377 -30.54 -23.09 -13.27
C ILE A 377 -30.65 -23.14 -11.75
N ASP A 378 -29.84 -24.00 -11.13
CA ASP A 378 -29.87 -24.20 -9.70
C ASP A 378 -28.99 -23.14 -9.03
N TYR A 379 -29.62 -22.05 -8.60
CA TYR A 379 -29.00 -21.04 -7.76
C TYR A 379 -29.30 -21.39 -6.31
N ASP A 380 -28.43 -22.16 -5.67
CA ASP A 380 -28.53 -22.40 -4.24
C ASP A 380 -28.15 -21.12 -3.46
N ARG A 381 -29.01 -20.72 -2.53
CA ARG A 381 -28.82 -19.57 -1.62
C ARG A 381 -27.54 -19.68 -0.79
N THR A 382 -26.92 -20.85 -0.72
CA THR A 382 -25.70 -21.10 0.06
C THR A 382 -24.41 -20.64 -0.62
N GLY A 383 -24.43 -20.32 -1.92
CA GLY A 383 -23.23 -19.88 -2.66
C GLY A 383 -22.18 -20.97 -2.90
N SER A 384 -22.49 -22.23 -2.58
CA SER A 384 -21.51 -23.30 -2.48
C SER A 384 -20.98 -23.81 -3.82
N ASN A 385 -21.74 -23.68 -4.92
CA ASN A 385 -21.28 -24.00 -6.28
C ASN A 385 -22.27 -23.54 -7.37
N PRO A 386 -22.04 -22.43 -8.08
CA PRO A 386 -22.89 -22.05 -9.20
C PRO A 386 -22.39 -22.72 -10.48
N LYS A 387 -22.87 -23.93 -10.79
CA LYS A 387 -22.80 -24.41 -12.19
C LYS A 387 -23.89 -23.70 -12.98
N ILE A 388 -23.65 -22.44 -13.30
CA ILE A 388 -24.50 -21.73 -14.24
C ILE A 388 -24.06 -22.20 -15.63
N SER A 389 -25.00 -22.71 -16.40
CA SER A 389 -24.77 -23.09 -17.79
C SER A 389 -25.82 -22.36 -18.60
N VAL A 390 -25.41 -21.26 -19.23
CA VAL A 390 -26.27 -20.54 -20.14
C VAL A 390 -26.22 -21.28 -21.48
N ASN A 391 -27.27 -22.04 -21.79
CA ASN A 391 -27.30 -22.82 -23.02
C ASN A 391 -27.45 -21.85 -24.22
N ARG A 392 -26.44 -21.79 -25.11
CA ARG A 392 -26.46 -20.95 -26.33
C ARG A 392 -27.30 -21.58 -27.45
N GLU A 393 -28.45 -22.17 -27.15
CA GLU A 393 -29.30 -22.77 -28.19
C GLU A 393 -30.22 -21.72 -28.83
N LEU A 394 -30.20 -21.73 -30.17
CA LEU A 394 -30.58 -20.64 -31.08
C LEU A 394 -32.05 -20.19 -31.07
N TRP A 395 -32.94 -20.79 -30.27
CA TRP A 395 -34.37 -20.44 -30.27
C TRP A 395 -35.02 -20.70 -28.92
N VAL A 396 -34.93 -19.72 -28.02
CA VAL A 396 -35.78 -19.67 -26.83
C VAL A 396 -36.26 -18.24 -26.63
N ASP A 397 -37.49 -18.09 -26.14
CA ASP A 397 -38.04 -16.79 -25.74
C ASP A 397 -37.01 -16.08 -24.84
N SER A 398 -36.70 -14.81 -25.12
CA SER A 398 -35.82 -14.01 -24.27
C SER A 398 -36.65 -13.05 -23.43
N VAL A 399 -36.18 -12.76 -22.21
CA VAL A 399 -36.73 -11.69 -21.38
C VAL A 399 -35.63 -10.65 -21.17
N LEU A 400 -35.97 -9.38 -21.32
CA LEU A 400 -35.04 -8.30 -21.02
C LEU A 400 -34.80 -8.25 -19.51
N TYR A 401 -33.54 -8.08 -19.11
CA TYR A 401 -33.18 -7.91 -17.70
C TYR A 401 -33.99 -6.82 -16.98
N ALA A 402 -34.32 -5.72 -17.67
CA ALA A 402 -35.12 -4.63 -17.11
C ALA A 402 -36.54 -5.06 -16.71
N ASP A 403 -37.09 -6.07 -17.40
CA ASP A 403 -38.45 -6.55 -17.17
C ASP A 403 -38.54 -7.39 -15.89
N LEU A 404 -37.43 -8.00 -15.45
CA LEU A 404 -37.37 -8.78 -14.20
C LEU A 404 -37.50 -7.92 -12.94
N PHE A 405 -37.17 -6.63 -13.03
CA PHE A 405 -37.12 -5.71 -11.90
C PHE A 405 -37.97 -4.47 -12.15
N THR A 406 -39.27 -4.72 -12.35
CA THR A 406 -40.27 -3.68 -12.58
C THR A 406 -40.25 -2.59 -11.50
N SER A 407 -40.76 -1.41 -11.84
CA SER A 407 -40.90 -0.29 -10.89
C SER A 407 -41.63 -0.68 -9.61
N ASP A 408 -42.61 -1.59 -9.69
CA ASP A 408 -43.35 -2.07 -8.54
C ASP A 408 -42.56 -3.03 -7.66
N TYR A 409 -41.72 -3.89 -8.26
CA TYR A 409 -40.80 -4.74 -7.51
C TYR A 409 -39.80 -3.90 -6.70
N LYS A 410 -39.20 -2.89 -7.34
CA LYS A 410 -38.22 -1.99 -6.71
C LYS A 410 -38.83 -1.16 -5.57
N LYS A 411 -40.09 -0.75 -5.69
CA LYS A 411 -40.83 -0.06 -4.61
C LYS A 411 -41.09 -0.96 -3.40
N LYS A 412 -41.41 -2.23 -3.63
CA LYS A 412 -41.71 -3.20 -2.56
C LYS A 412 -40.45 -3.77 -1.89
N ASN A 413 -39.32 -3.77 -2.59
CA ASN A 413 -38.07 -4.35 -2.12
C ASN A 413 -36.96 -3.30 -2.21
N THR A 414 -36.84 -2.39 -1.24
CA THR A 414 -35.83 -1.31 -1.27
C THR A 414 -34.39 -1.82 -1.31
N ASN A 415 -34.15 -3.01 -0.75
CA ASN A 415 -32.86 -3.72 -0.79
C ASN A 415 -32.72 -4.62 -2.02
N TRP A 416 -33.57 -4.50 -3.06
CA TRP A 416 -33.50 -5.34 -4.26
C TRP A 416 -32.13 -5.34 -4.95
N LYS A 417 -31.31 -4.30 -4.72
CA LYS A 417 -29.93 -4.23 -5.22
C LYS A 417 -28.98 -5.20 -4.51
N THR A 418 -29.31 -5.61 -3.29
CA THR A 418 -28.48 -6.47 -2.44
C THR A 418 -29.16 -7.79 -2.07
N LYS A 419 -30.51 -7.89 -2.19
CA LYS A 419 -31.32 -9.07 -1.88
C LYS A 419 -32.55 -9.15 -2.80
N PRO A 420 -32.41 -9.69 -4.02
CA PRO A 420 -33.54 -9.78 -4.93
C PRO A 420 -34.34 -11.07 -4.58
N SER A 421 -35.52 -10.94 -3.97
CA SER A 421 -36.39 -12.10 -3.65
C SER A 421 -37.35 -12.48 -4.79
N ARG A 422 -37.79 -13.74 -4.80
CA ARG A 422 -38.64 -14.40 -5.81
C ARG A 422 -40.14 -14.07 -5.70
N ASP A 423 -40.58 -13.52 -4.56
CA ASP A 423 -42.01 -13.48 -4.15
C ASP A 423 -42.91 -12.51 -4.95
N GLY A 424 -42.38 -11.80 -5.96
CA GLY A 424 -43.11 -10.80 -6.76
C GLY A 424 -43.29 -11.16 -8.24
N LEU A 425 -42.75 -12.29 -8.69
CA LEU A 425 -42.77 -12.71 -10.09
C LEU A 425 -44.08 -13.46 -10.33
N VAL A 426 -45.12 -12.72 -10.75
CA VAL A 426 -46.45 -13.28 -10.97
C VAL A 426 -46.37 -14.32 -12.09
N SER A 427 -47.01 -15.46 -11.87
CA SER A 427 -47.16 -16.58 -12.81
C SER A 427 -47.64 -16.10 -14.18
N ARG A 428 -46.71 -15.88 -15.11
CA ARG A 428 -46.98 -16.23 -16.51
C ARG A 428 -46.89 -17.74 -16.63
N SER A 429 -47.53 -18.30 -17.65
CA SER A 429 -47.67 -19.73 -17.97
C SER A 429 -46.35 -20.54 -18.06
N ASP A 430 -45.20 -19.89 -17.84
CA ASP A 430 -43.85 -20.39 -18.01
C ASP A 430 -43.01 -20.17 -16.72
N SER A 431 -43.51 -20.64 -15.57
CA SER A 431 -42.90 -20.37 -14.25
C SER A 431 -41.44 -20.81 -14.13
N GLU A 432 -41.05 -21.91 -14.77
CA GLU A 432 -39.66 -22.41 -14.78
C GLU A 432 -38.72 -21.51 -15.61
N SER A 433 -39.22 -20.98 -16.72
CA SER A 433 -38.48 -20.13 -17.65
C SER A 433 -38.17 -18.76 -17.03
N TYR A 434 -39.16 -18.17 -16.35
CA TYR A 434 -39.02 -16.90 -15.66
C TYR A 434 -38.10 -17.03 -14.43
N GLU A 435 -38.22 -18.12 -13.68
CA GLU A 435 -37.32 -18.44 -12.56
C GLU A 435 -35.87 -18.58 -13.01
N ALA A 436 -35.64 -19.26 -14.14
CA ALA A 436 -34.33 -19.39 -14.75
C ALA A 436 -33.75 -18.01 -15.12
N ALA A 437 -34.53 -17.15 -15.80
CA ALA A 437 -34.12 -15.79 -16.13
C ALA A 437 -33.82 -14.95 -14.86
N PHE A 438 -34.62 -15.08 -13.80
CA PHE A 438 -34.37 -14.41 -12.54
C PHE A 438 -33.07 -14.87 -11.87
N ASN A 439 -32.80 -16.18 -11.83
CA ASN A 439 -31.56 -16.73 -11.28
C ASN A 439 -30.32 -16.27 -12.07
N LEU A 440 -30.42 -16.17 -13.40
CA LEU A 440 -29.35 -15.59 -14.23
C LEU A 440 -29.10 -14.12 -13.91
N ALA A 441 -30.17 -13.36 -13.70
CA ALA A 441 -30.04 -11.95 -13.32
C ALA A 441 -29.37 -11.76 -11.96
N LEU A 442 -29.72 -12.60 -10.98
CA LEU A 442 -29.05 -12.65 -9.67
C LEU A 442 -27.57 -12.91 -9.83
N ALA A 443 -27.22 -13.98 -10.54
CA ALA A 443 -25.84 -14.39 -10.73
C ALA A 443 -25.01 -13.33 -11.46
N ARG A 444 -25.60 -12.67 -12.47
CA ARG A 444 -25.00 -11.51 -13.12
C ARG A 444 -24.72 -10.38 -12.14
N ASP A 445 -25.69 -9.99 -11.31
CA ASP A 445 -25.50 -8.90 -10.35
C ASP A 445 -24.42 -9.24 -9.30
N HIS A 446 -24.24 -10.53 -8.98
CA HIS A 446 -23.13 -11.00 -8.15
C HIS A 446 -21.78 -10.99 -8.86
N CYS A 447 -21.75 -11.34 -10.15
CA CYS A 447 -20.54 -11.38 -10.95
C CYS A 447 -20.09 -10.00 -11.46
N LEU A 448 -21.01 -9.02 -11.48
CA LEU A 448 -20.74 -7.65 -11.94
C LEU A 448 -19.50 -7.08 -11.26
N GLU A 449 -19.42 -7.26 -9.95
CA GLU A 449 -18.37 -6.69 -9.12
C GLU A 449 -17.29 -7.69 -8.74
N SER A 450 -17.27 -8.85 -9.38
CA SER A 450 -16.22 -9.85 -9.19
C SER A 450 -14.95 -9.46 -9.92
N VAL A 451 -13.79 -9.93 -9.45
CA VAL A 451 -12.50 -9.71 -10.12
C VAL A 451 -12.49 -10.21 -11.58
N GLY A 452 -13.28 -11.25 -11.89
CA GLY A 452 -13.44 -11.80 -13.23
C GLY A 452 -14.10 -10.83 -14.22
N ASN A 453 -14.94 -9.91 -13.75
CA ASN A 453 -15.54 -8.85 -14.58
C ASN A 453 -14.75 -7.53 -14.51
N LEU A 454 -13.61 -7.48 -13.82
CA LEU A 454 -12.79 -6.28 -13.72
C LEU A 454 -11.53 -6.41 -14.57
N THR A 455 -11.17 -5.32 -15.24
CA THR A 455 -9.93 -5.24 -16.01
C THR A 455 -9.25 -3.87 -15.82
N LEU A 456 -8.02 -3.78 -16.32
CA LEU A 456 -7.28 -2.55 -16.42
C LEU A 456 -7.41 -1.98 -17.83
N ILE A 457 -7.60 -0.67 -17.91
CA ILE A 457 -7.52 0.09 -19.15
C ILE A 457 -6.78 1.40 -18.92
N THR A 458 -6.36 2.05 -20.00
CA THR A 458 -5.80 3.40 -19.92
C THR A 458 -6.94 4.43 -19.85
N GLY A 459 -6.71 5.55 -19.15
CA GLY A 459 -7.75 6.58 -18.98
C GLY A 459 -8.34 7.13 -20.29
N LYS A 460 -7.56 7.18 -21.39
CA LYS A 460 -8.05 7.60 -22.72
C LYS A 460 -9.03 6.61 -23.33
N LEU A 461 -8.79 5.31 -23.12
CA LEU A 461 -9.68 4.26 -23.60
C LEU A 461 -10.97 4.22 -22.78
N ASN A 462 -10.88 4.53 -21.48
CA ASN A 462 -12.04 4.56 -20.59
C ASN A 462 -13.12 5.54 -21.08
N SER A 463 -12.73 6.77 -21.42
CA SER A 463 -13.67 7.78 -21.92
C SER A 463 -14.41 7.38 -23.21
N LYS A 464 -13.87 6.44 -23.98
CA LYS A 464 -14.48 5.92 -25.23
C LYS A 464 -15.45 4.76 -24.97
N LEU A 465 -15.22 3.96 -23.91
CA LEU A 465 -15.90 2.68 -23.68
C LEU A 465 -17.19 2.76 -22.85
N GLY A 466 -17.39 3.83 -22.08
CA GLY A 466 -18.62 4.19 -21.36
C GLY A 466 -19.57 3.02 -21.04
N ASN A 467 -20.78 3.07 -21.60
CA ASN A 467 -21.73 1.95 -21.59
C ASN A 467 -21.80 1.33 -22.99
N ALA A 468 -20.70 0.78 -23.51
CA ALA A 468 -20.60 0.05 -24.79
C ALA A 468 -20.90 -1.46 -24.62
N THR A 469 -21.47 -2.09 -25.66
CA THR A 469 -21.82 -3.52 -25.64
C THR A 469 -20.56 -4.34 -25.40
N PHE A 470 -20.68 -5.61 -25.00
CA PHE A 470 -19.50 -6.47 -24.98
C PHE A 470 -18.81 -6.56 -26.37
N PRO A 471 -19.52 -6.80 -27.50
CA PRO A 471 -18.91 -6.74 -28.83
C PRO A 471 -18.16 -5.44 -29.15
N GLU A 472 -18.76 -4.27 -28.88
CA GLU A 472 -18.13 -2.95 -29.10
C GLU A 472 -16.89 -2.77 -28.20
N ARG A 473 -16.97 -3.23 -26.95
CA ARG A 473 -15.85 -3.16 -25.99
C ARG A 473 -14.74 -4.11 -26.39
N ARG A 474 -15.07 -5.32 -26.84
CA ARG A 474 -14.14 -6.32 -27.36
C ARG A 474 -13.35 -5.78 -28.54
N GLU A 475 -14.03 -5.16 -29.50
CA GLU A 475 -13.40 -4.51 -30.66
C GLU A 475 -12.44 -3.39 -30.21
N ALA A 476 -12.92 -2.45 -29.39
CA ALA A 476 -12.10 -1.36 -28.91
C ALA A 476 -10.90 -1.79 -28.03
N LEU A 477 -11.06 -2.85 -27.22
CA LEU A 477 -9.96 -3.46 -26.47
C LEU A 477 -8.95 -4.10 -27.42
N SER A 478 -9.41 -4.84 -28.43
CA SER A 478 -8.54 -5.47 -29.43
C SER A 478 -7.77 -4.44 -30.27
N GLU A 479 -8.37 -3.29 -30.58
CA GLU A 479 -7.73 -2.24 -31.39
C GLU A 479 -6.73 -1.38 -30.61
N HIS A 480 -6.96 -1.18 -29.31
CA HIS A 480 -6.29 -0.10 -28.56
C HIS A 480 -5.60 -0.56 -27.27
N SER A 481 -5.86 -1.77 -26.79
CA SER A 481 -5.29 -2.27 -25.54
C SER A 481 -4.04 -3.11 -25.80
N ILE A 482 -2.94 -2.75 -25.13
CA ILE A 482 -1.69 -3.52 -25.16
C ILE A 482 -1.54 -4.49 -23.99
N LEU A 483 -2.55 -4.54 -23.11
CA LEU A 483 -2.54 -5.33 -21.88
C LEU A 483 -2.89 -6.80 -22.17
N LYS A 484 -2.08 -7.74 -21.69
CA LYS A 484 -2.32 -9.19 -21.79
C LYS A 484 -3.60 -9.62 -21.10
N LEU A 485 -3.95 -8.99 -19.99
CA LEU A 485 -5.24 -9.16 -19.31
C LEU A 485 -6.45 -8.93 -20.22
N ASN A 486 -6.32 -8.06 -21.22
CA ASN A 486 -7.39 -7.75 -22.17
C ASN A 486 -7.40 -8.68 -23.39
N SER A 487 -6.28 -9.32 -23.73
CA SER A 487 -6.22 -10.31 -24.81
C SER A 487 -7.14 -11.51 -24.51
N GLU A 488 -7.12 -12.02 -23.28
CA GLU A 488 -7.99 -13.12 -22.84
C GLU A 488 -9.50 -12.76 -22.92
N ILE A 489 -9.83 -11.49 -22.70
CA ILE A 489 -11.20 -10.96 -22.86
C ILE A 489 -11.58 -10.91 -24.34
N CYS A 490 -10.64 -10.52 -25.20
CA CYS A 490 -10.86 -10.39 -26.65
C CYS A 490 -11.07 -11.73 -27.36
N GLU A 491 -10.56 -12.83 -26.80
CA GLU A 491 -10.72 -14.19 -27.31
C GLU A 491 -12.14 -14.76 -27.11
N GLN A 492 -12.97 -14.14 -26.28
CA GLN A 492 -14.32 -14.64 -26.00
C GLN A 492 -15.36 -14.08 -26.99
N ASP A 493 -16.30 -14.95 -27.37
CA ASP A 493 -17.43 -14.58 -28.24
C ASP A 493 -18.60 -13.93 -27.48
N ALA A 494 -18.75 -14.28 -26.22
CA ALA A 494 -19.71 -13.68 -25.30
C ALA A 494 -19.03 -13.39 -23.97
N TRP A 495 -19.73 -12.70 -23.09
CA TRP A 495 -19.21 -12.36 -21.77
C TRP A 495 -20.32 -12.43 -20.75
N ASP A 496 -20.77 -13.63 -20.45
CA ASP A 496 -21.82 -13.88 -19.48
C ASP A 496 -21.24 -14.33 -18.13
N VAL A 497 -22.10 -14.87 -17.26
CA VAL A 497 -21.73 -15.32 -15.92
C VAL A 497 -20.62 -16.37 -15.98
N ASN A 498 -20.62 -17.24 -16.98
CA ASN A 498 -19.70 -18.35 -17.11
C ASN A 498 -18.30 -17.86 -17.45
N GLU A 499 -18.16 -17.00 -18.48
CA GLU A 499 -16.85 -16.43 -18.82
C GLU A 499 -16.29 -15.57 -17.68
N ILE A 500 -17.15 -14.86 -16.94
CA ILE A 500 -16.72 -14.10 -15.76
C ILE A 500 -16.19 -15.02 -14.65
N GLN A 501 -16.90 -16.10 -14.33
CA GLN A 501 -16.49 -17.04 -13.29
C GLN A 501 -15.21 -17.77 -13.64
N GLU A 502 -15.13 -18.31 -14.87
CA GLU A 502 -13.91 -18.97 -15.36
C GLU A 502 -12.70 -18.04 -15.34
N ARG A 503 -12.89 -16.77 -15.72
CA ARG A 503 -11.81 -15.77 -15.61
C ARG A 503 -11.48 -15.45 -14.16
N ALA A 504 -12.48 -15.32 -13.28
CA ALA A 504 -12.24 -15.06 -11.87
C ALA A 504 -11.38 -16.16 -11.25
N GLU A 505 -11.69 -17.43 -11.51
CA GLU A 505 -10.90 -18.58 -11.04
C GLU A 505 -9.45 -18.51 -11.54
N LYS A 506 -9.24 -18.31 -12.85
CA LYS A 506 -7.90 -18.18 -13.43
C LYS A 506 -7.10 -17.02 -12.82
N LEU A 507 -7.74 -15.86 -12.64
CA LEU A 507 -7.10 -14.70 -12.01
C LEU A 507 -6.75 -14.97 -10.55
N ILE A 508 -7.64 -15.61 -9.80
CA ILE A 508 -7.40 -15.95 -8.40
C ILE A 508 -6.24 -16.93 -8.26
N ASP A 509 -6.11 -17.89 -9.18
CA ASP A 509 -4.99 -18.82 -9.24
C ASP A 509 -3.67 -18.09 -9.50
N ASP A 510 -3.64 -17.19 -10.50
CA ASP A 510 -2.50 -16.32 -10.78
C ASP A 510 -2.14 -15.46 -9.55
N VAL A 511 -3.13 -14.92 -8.85
CA VAL A 511 -2.93 -14.11 -7.63
C VAL A 511 -2.37 -14.95 -6.47
N CYS A 512 -2.82 -16.19 -6.30
CA CYS A 512 -2.27 -17.11 -5.31
C CYS A 512 -0.81 -17.52 -5.62
N GLN A 513 -0.40 -17.48 -6.90
CA GLN A 513 1.01 -17.72 -7.28
C GLN A 513 1.89 -16.50 -6.98
N ILE A 514 1.39 -15.28 -7.23
CA ILE A 514 2.15 -14.04 -6.98
C ILE A 514 2.34 -13.81 -5.48
N TRP A 515 1.29 -14.05 -4.69
CA TRP A 515 1.32 -13.89 -3.23
C TRP A 515 0.93 -15.20 -2.58
N PRO A 516 1.87 -16.14 -2.37
CA PRO A 516 1.54 -17.47 -1.84
C PRO A 516 1.28 -17.45 -0.32
N SER A 517 0.64 -18.51 0.20
CA SER A 517 0.42 -18.67 1.65
C SER A 517 1.72 -18.97 2.39
N LEU A 518 1.68 -18.87 3.72
CA LEU A 518 2.83 -19.20 4.57
C LEU A 518 3.35 -20.63 4.37
N ASP A 519 2.46 -21.59 4.10
CA ASP A 519 2.83 -22.99 3.88
C ASP A 519 3.74 -23.21 2.67
N VAL A 520 3.60 -22.39 1.63
CA VAL A 520 4.49 -22.44 0.46
C VAL A 520 5.89 -22.03 0.89
N PHE A 521 6.01 -20.89 1.59
CA PHE A 521 7.29 -20.44 2.13
C PHE A 521 7.89 -21.43 3.12
N LYS A 522 7.09 -22.10 3.96
CA LYS A 522 7.56 -23.14 4.88
C LYS A 522 8.18 -24.32 4.13
N LYS A 523 7.53 -24.81 3.07
CA LYS A 523 8.02 -25.96 2.28
C LYS A 523 9.36 -25.71 1.61
N ASP A 524 9.62 -24.47 1.18
CA ASP A 524 10.90 -24.10 0.55
C ASP A 524 12.07 -24.04 1.57
N HIS A 525 11.77 -24.12 2.88
CA HIS A 525 12.73 -23.97 3.98
C HIS A 525 12.65 -25.08 5.05
N LEU A 526 11.95 -26.17 4.74
CA LEU A 526 11.99 -27.46 5.46
C LEU A 526 13.07 -28.35 4.85
#